data_AF-A0A8K0GH95-F1
#
_entry.id   AF-A0A8K0GH95-F1
#
_cell.length_a   1.000
_cell.length_b   1.000
_cell.length_c   1.000
_cell.angle_alpha   90.00
_cell.angle_beta   90.00
_cell.angle_gamma   90.00
#
_symmetry.space_group_name_H-M   'P 1'
#
loop_
_entity.id
_entity.type
_entity.pdbx_description
1 polymer ?
#
loop_
_entity_poly.entity_id
_entity_poly.type
_entity_poly.pdbx_seq_one_letter_code
_entity_poly.pdbx_strand_id
1 'polypeptide(L)'
;MICILSKLSEDFIRELEHCLNWRLVSRFQSLSEDFIRSFKDLVDWDYISEYQKLSEKFIREFEDRVNWEKVSRHQRLSEEFICVFENRVHWKAISKCQFLTARFIRKFQYRVDWTAISEHRNLSERFIREFKDQLDWRFISKYPNLSDKFTLNQGRGRGRVFKYRNIDEDDSTSDSTSDSEDGEEPLHVD
;
A
#
# COMPACT_ATOMS: atom_id res chain seq x y z
N MET A 1 32.65 -20.09 17.93
CA MET A 1 31.53 -19.17 17.63
C MET A 1 30.48 -19.97 16.87
N ILE A 2 29.35 -20.33 17.50
CA ILE A 2 28.29 -21.07 16.81
C ILE A 2 27.60 -20.09 15.84
N CYS A 3 27.42 -20.50 14.58
CA CYS A 3 26.92 -19.61 13.54
C CYS A 3 25.39 -19.50 13.62
N ILE A 4 24.89 -18.37 14.12
CA ILE A 4 23.44 -18.09 14.34
C ILE A 4 22.66 -17.93 13.00
N LEU A 5 23.29 -18.28 11.87
CA LEU A 5 22.67 -18.41 10.55
C LEU A 5 22.00 -19.78 10.34
N SER A 6 22.28 -20.79 11.19
CA SER A 6 21.43 -21.98 11.27
C SER A 6 20.19 -21.71 12.12
N LYS A 7 19.08 -22.37 11.80
CA LYS A 7 17.87 -22.35 12.63
C LYS A 7 18.10 -23.24 13.86
N LEU A 8 18.10 -22.65 15.04
CA LEU A 8 18.23 -23.33 16.33
C LEU A 8 16.84 -23.70 16.87
N SER A 9 16.75 -24.72 17.72
CA SER A 9 15.56 -24.95 18.54
C SER A 9 15.54 -23.99 19.72
N GLU A 10 14.37 -23.67 20.23
CA GLU A 10 14.23 -22.83 21.43
C GLU A 10 14.94 -23.43 22.63
N ASP A 11 14.83 -24.75 22.84
CA ASP A 11 15.49 -25.45 23.96
C ASP A 11 17.01 -25.32 23.91
N PHE A 12 17.62 -25.42 22.72
CA PHE A 12 19.06 -25.22 22.54
C PHE A 12 19.49 -23.75 22.73
N ILE A 13 18.58 -22.80 22.51
CA ILE A 13 18.80 -21.39 22.87
C ILE A 13 18.73 -21.21 24.39
N ARG A 14 17.87 -21.95 25.12
CA ARG A 14 17.84 -21.97 26.60
C ARG A 14 19.15 -22.54 27.17
N GLU A 15 19.61 -23.68 26.65
CA GLU A 15 20.87 -24.32 27.09
C GLU A 15 22.11 -23.42 26.92
N LEU A 16 22.09 -22.47 25.98
CA LEU A 16 23.21 -21.59 25.66
C LEU A 16 22.95 -20.10 25.97
N GLU A 17 21.92 -19.78 26.77
CA GLU A 17 21.47 -18.42 27.09
C GLU A 17 22.62 -17.43 27.40
N HIS A 18 23.56 -17.82 28.26
CA HIS A 18 24.68 -16.97 28.71
C HIS A 18 25.80 -16.80 27.67
N CYS A 19 25.79 -17.59 26.60
CA CYS A 19 26.81 -17.62 25.54
C CYS A 19 26.31 -17.02 24.21
N LEU A 20 25.03 -16.65 24.11
CA LEU A 20 24.39 -16.19 22.89
C LEU A 20 24.28 -14.67 22.79
N ASN A 21 24.45 -14.15 21.58
CA ASN A 21 24.17 -12.76 21.28
C ASN A 21 22.65 -12.60 21.05
N TRP A 22 21.95 -12.12 22.08
CA TRP A 22 20.50 -11.98 22.10
C TRP A 22 19.93 -11.08 20.99
N ARG A 23 20.70 -10.10 20.50
CA ARG A 23 20.36 -9.27 19.34
C ARG A 23 20.40 -10.06 18.02
N LEU A 24 21.31 -11.02 17.88
CA LEU A 24 21.32 -11.94 16.74
C LEU A 24 20.20 -13.00 16.84
N VAL A 25 19.94 -13.52 18.05
CA VAL A 25 18.83 -14.46 18.31
C VAL A 25 17.48 -13.82 17.95
N SER A 26 17.19 -12.64 18.49
CA SER A 26 15.93 -11.91 18.28
C SER A 26 15.67 -11.53 16.82
N ARG A 27 16.72 -11.45 16.00
CA ARG A 27 16.66 -11.07 14.58
C ARG A 27 16.53 -12.25 13.63
N PHE A 28 17.28 -13.32 13.86
CA PHE A 28 17.48 -14.39 12.86
C PHE A 28 16.81 -15.72 13.23
N GLN A 29 16.43 -15.90 14.49
CA GLN A 29 15.67 -17.07 14.93
C GLN A 29 14.17 -16.78 14.89
N SER A 30 13.36 -17.82 14.68
CA SER A 30 11.89 -17.75 14.68
C SER A 30 11.41 -18.10 16.08
N LEU A 31 11.05 -17.10 16.89
CA LEU A 31 10.74 -17.26 18.30
C LEU A 31 9.22 -17.23 18.56
N SER A 32 8.77 -18.08 19.48
CA SER A 32 7.40 -18.12 19.99
C SER A 32 7.14 -17.00 21.01
N GLU A 33 5.88 -16.57 21.13
CA GLU A 33 5.49 -15.58 22.13
C GLU A 33 5.80 -16.03 23.57
N ASP A 34 5.71 -17.33 23.85
CA ASP A 34 6.00 -17.91 25.16
C ASP A 34 7.50 -17.93 25.47
N PHE A 35 8.34 -18.14 24.45
CA PHE A 35 9.78 -17.96 24.55
C PHE A 35 10.17 -16.49 24.76
N ILE A 36 9.61 -15.58 23.97
CA ILE A 36 9.88 -14.14 24.09
C ILE A 36 9.42 -13.62 25.47
N ARG A 37 8.29 -14.12 26.00
CA ARG A 37 7.84 -13.86 27.39
C ARG A 37 8.82 -14.40 28.43
N SER A 38 9.41 -15.58 28.20
CA SER A 38 10.43 -16.18 29.07
C SER A 38 11.68 -15.29 29.18
N PHE A 39 12.14 -14.74 28.04
CA PHE A 39 13.41 -13.98 27.93
C PHE A 39 13.20 -12.49 27.65
N LYS A 40 12.06 -11.94 28.08
CA LYS A 40 11.59 -10.57 27.82
C LYS A 40 12.60 -9.47 28.19
N ASP A 41 13.51 -9.74 29.12
CA ASP A 41 14.52 -8.82 29.64
C ASP A 41 15.89 -8.95 28.93
N LEU A 42 16.05 -9.93 28.02
CA LEU A 42 17.26 -10.16 27.23
C LEU A 42 17.07 -9.91 25.73
N VAL A 43 15.86 -10.16 25.20
CA VAL A 43 15.54 -9.98 23.77
C VAL A 43 15.64 -8.53 23.30
N ASP A 44 16.04 -8.35 22.04
CA ASP A 44 16.13 -7.05 21.38
C ASP A 44 14.76 -6.62 20.84
N TRP A 45 14.08 -5.73 21.57
CA TRP A 45 12.67 -5.41 21.31
C TRP A 45 12.40 -4.73 19.96
N ASP A 46 13.38 -4.05 19.35
CA ASP A 46 13.26 -3.54 17.98
C ASP A 46 13.13 -4.71 17.00
N TYR A 47 13.99 -5.72 17.14
CA TYR A 47 14.00 -6.90 16.28
C TYR A 47 12.86 -7.88 16.57
N ILE A 48 12.40 -8.00 17.83
CA ILE A 48 11.13 -8.67 18.16
C ILE A 48 9.96 -7.99 17.44
N SER A 49 9.88 -6.66 17.47
CA SER A 49 8.79 -5.89 16.85
C SER A 49 8.81 -5.89 15.32
N GLU A 50 10.00 -6.06 14.71
CA GLU A 50 10.21 -6.03 13.25
C GLU A 50 10.10 -7.39 12.58
N TYR A 51 10.71 -8.44 13.16
CA TYR A 51 10.94 -9.72 12.48
C TYR A 51 10.12 -10.88 13.00
N GLN A 52 9.66 -10.84 14.25
CA GLN A 52 8.79 -11.89 14.81
C GLN A 52 7.32 -11.61 14.44
N LYS A 53 6.51 -12.67 14.33
CA LYS A 53 5.07 -12.55 14.10
C LYS A 53 4.35 -12.42 15.43
N LEU A 54 3.92 -11.21 15.78
CA LEU A 54 3.29 -10.92 17.07
C LEU A 54 1.76 -10.82 16.95
N SER A 55 1.06 -11.38 17.93
CA SER A 55 -0.39 -11.22 18.10
C SER A 55 -0.71 -9.92 18.82
N GLU A 56 -1.89 -9.37 18.56
CA GLU A 56 -2.40 -8.19 19.28
C GLU A 56 -2.47 -8.38 20.81
N LYS A 57 -2.68 -9.63 21.28
CA LYS A 57 -2.67 -9.95 22.70
C LYS A 57 -1.28 -9.77 23.30
N PHE A 58 -0.25 -10.26 22.62
CA PHE A 58 1.14 -10.09 23.05
C PHE A 58 1.61 -8.64 22.96
N ILE A 59 1.21 -7.90 21.91
CA ILE A 59 1.54 -6.48 21.78
C ILE A 59 0.88 -5.64 22.88
N ARG A 60 -0.33 -6.00 23.36
CA ARG A 60 -0.95 -5.40 24.56
C ARG A 60 -0.19 -5.76 25.84
N GLU A 61 0.21 -7.02 26.00
CA GLU A 61 0.99 -7.49 27.17
C GLU A 61 2.32 -6.75 27.34
N PHE A 62 2.92 -6.29 26.23
CA PHE A 62 4.22 -5.62 26.19
C PHE A 62 4.16 -4.20 25.59
N GLU A 63 3.06 -3.46 25.80
CA GLU A 63 2.81 -2.16 25.16
C GLU A 63 3.87 -1.07 25.45
N ASP A 64 4.59 -1.20 26.57
CA ASP A 64 5.69 -0.32 26.98
C ASP A 64 7.08 -0.79 26.55
N ARG A 65 7.20 -1.95 25.88
CA ARG A 65 8.49 -2.50 25.38
C ARG A 65 8.57 -2.59 23.87
N VAL A 66 7.45 -2.83 23.19
CA VAL A 66 7.42 -2.94 21.72
C VAL A 66 7.78 -1.62 21.03
N ASN A 67 8.51 -1.69 19.92
CA ASN A 67 8.76 -0.54 19.07
C ASN A 67 7.52 -0.27 18.20
N TRP A 68 6.77 0.77 18.54
CA TRP A 68 5.51 1.13 17.88
C TRP A 68 5.65 1.50 16.40
N GLU A 69 6.80 2.02 15.95
CA GLU A 69 7.06 2.30 14.53
C GLU A 69 7.31 1.00 13.74
N LYS A 70 7.90 -0.01 14.37
CA LYS A 70 8.06 -1.35 13.78
C LYS A 70 6.73 -2.11 13.81
N VAL A 71 6.04 -2.16 14.95
CA VAL A 71 4.70 -2.78 15.09
C VAL A 71 3.73 -2.25 14.02
N SER A 72 3.63 -0.92 13.87
CA SER A 72 2.71 -0.27 12.91
C SER A 72 3.01 -0.60 11.44
N ARG A 73 4.23 -1.02 11.11
CA ARG A 73 4.73 -1.28 9.74
C ARG A 73 4.79 -2.76 9.37
N HIS A 74 5.14 -3.64 10.32
CA HIS A 74 5.45 -5.04 10.06
C HIS A 74 4.39 -6.02 10.58
N GLN A 75 3.64 -5.66 11.63
CA GLN A 75 2.56 -6.50 12.16
C GLN A 75 1.23 -6.19 11.46
N ARG A 76 0.30 -7.15 11.46
CA ARG A 76 -1.07 -6.95 10.95
C ARG A 76 -1.97 -6.52 12.11
N LEU A 77 -2.53 -5.32 12.04
CA LEU A 77 -3.32 -4.71 13.13
C LEU A 77 -4.77 -4.47 12.69
N SER A 78 -5.73 -4.75 13.57
CA SER A 78 -7.15 -4.44 13.39
C SER A 78 -7.46 -2.95 13.59
N GLU A 79 -8.56 -2.48 13.01
CA GLU A 79 -9.06 -1.11 13.26
C GLU A 79 -9.35 -0.90 14.75
N GLU A 80 -9.86 -1.92 15.43
CA GLU A 80 -10.17 -1.95 16.85
C GLU A 80 -8.89 -1.81 17.71
N PHE A 81 -7.80 -2.49 17.34
CA PHE A 81 -6.50 -2.32 18.00
C PHE A 81 -5.93 -0.92 17.82
N ILE A 82 -5.93 -0.42 16.58
CA ILE A 82 -5.41 0.91 16.26
C ILE A 82 -6.25 2.00 16.96
N CYS A 83 -7.57 1.79 17.15
CA CYS A 83 -8.40 2.66 17.96
C CYS A 83 -7.99 2.72 19.44
N VAL A 84 -7.58 1.60 20.05
CA VAL A 84 -7.15 1.59 21.47
C VAL A 84 -5.79 2.26 21.63
N PHE A 85 -4.90 2.10 20.65
CA PHE A 85 -3.52 2.62 20.69
C PHE A 85 -3.30 3.85 19.80
N GLU A 86 -4.35 4.64 19.53
CA GLU A 86 -4.34 5.77 18.60
C GLU A 86 -3.27 6.85 18.90
N ASN A 87 -2.77 6.91 20.14
CA ASN A 87 -1.72 7.84 20.57
C ASN A 87 -0.33 7.18 20.76
N ARG A 88 -0.20 5.85 20.57
CA ARG A 88 1.09 5.12 20.52
C ARG A 88 1.50 4.74 19.08
N VAL A 89 0.53 4.43 18.20
CA VAL A 89 0.82 3.96 16.82
C VAL A 89 1.51 5.02 15.94
N HIS A 90 2.37 4.56 15.03
CA HIS A 90 3.02 5.43 14.05
C HIS A 90 2.14 5.60 12.81
N TRP A 91 1.33 6.67 12.79
CA TRP A 91 0.26 6.88 11.81
C TRP A 91 0.69 6.84 10.33
N LYS A 92 1.90 7.30 9.99
CA LYS A 92 2.44 7.21 8.62
C LYS A 92 2.73 5.76 8.19
N ALA A 93 3.09 4.89 9.12
CA ALA A 93 3.19 3.44 8.87
C ALA A 93 1.79 2.80 8.80
N ILE A 94 0.89 3.14 9.72
CA ILE A 94 -0.51 2.65 9.70
C ILE A 94 -1.16 2.94 8.34
N SER A 95 -1.05 4.18 7.87
CA SER A 95 -1.69 4.63 6.62
C SER A 95 -1.09 4.04 5.35
N LYS A 96 0.11 3.44 5.40
CA LYS A 96 0.82 2.83 4.26
C LYS A 96 0.84 1.30 4.28
N CYS A 97 0.75 0.68 5.46
CA CYS A 97 0.98 -0.74 5.64
C CYS A 97 -0.26 -1.52 6.10
N GLN A 98 -1.27 -0.86 6.67
CA GLN A 98 -2.49 -1.52 7.16
C GLN A 98 -3.66 -1.38 6.16
N PHE A 99 -4.57 -2.36 6.18
CA PHE A 99 -5.84 -2.26 5.46
C PHE A 99 -6.81 -1.41 6.27
N LEU A 100 -7.09 -0.19 5.81
CA LEU A 100 -7.97 0.77 6.48
C LEU A 100 -9.26 0.97 5.69
N THR A 101 -10.42 0.84 6.33
CA THR A 101 -11.71 1.13 5.69
C THR A 101 -11.93 2.63 5.54
N ALA A 102 -12.75 3.02 4.57
CA ALA A 102 -13.19 4.41 4.42
C ALA A 102 -13.97 4.93 5.65
N ARG A 103 -14.49 4.07 6.54
CA ARG A 103 -15.10 4.49 7.81
C ARG A 103 -14.03 4.91 8.82
N PHE A 104 -12.96 4.12 8.94
CA PHE A 104 -11.85 4.40 9.82
C PHE A 104 -11.05 5.63 9.40
N ILE A 105 -10.77 5.78 8.10
CA ILE A 105 -10.05 6.95 7.57
C ILE A 105 -10.84 8.25 7.87
N ARG A 106 -12.17 8.24 7.79
CA ARG A 106 -13.02 9.38 8.24
C ARG A 106 -12.85 9.68 9.73
N LYS A 107 -12.89 8.66 10.60
CA LYS A 107 -12.68 8.83 12.06
C LYS A 107 -11.33 9.49 12.36
N PHE A 108 -10.29 9.13 11.61
CA PHE A 108 -8.91 9.54 11.85
C PHE A 108 -8.31 10.48 10.79
N GLN A 109 -9.16 11.27 10.12
CA GLN A 109 -8.76 12.20 9.05
C GLN A 109 -7.65 13.20 9.42
N TYR A 110 -7.53 13.56 10.71
CA TYR A 110 -6.49 14.46 11.24
C TYR A 110 -5.27 13.71 11.85
N ARG A 111 -5.08 12.45 11.47
CA ARG A 111 -3.98 11.58 11.91
C ARG A 111 -3.35 10.80 10.76
N VAL A 112 -4.16 10.32 9.81
CA VAL A 112 -3.68 9.55 8.64
C VAL A 112 -2.71 10.36 7.76
N ASP A 113 -1.77 9.66 7.14
CA ASP A 113 -0.91 10.23 6.10
C ASP A 113 -1.64 10.22 4.76
N TRP A 114 -2.16 11.37 4.35
CA TRP A 114 -2.96 11.48 3.13
C TRP A 114 -2.19 11.19 1.84
N THR A 115 -0.85 11.32 1.82
CA THR A 115 -0.05 10.88 0.67
C THR A 115 -0.09 9.36 0.55
N ALA A 116 0.08 8.63 1.65
CA ALA A 116 -0.06 7.17 1.67
C ALA A 116 -1.48 6.72 1.30
N ILE A 117 -2.52 7.36 1.85
CA ILE A 117 -3.93 7.09 1.44
C ILE A 117 -4.14 7.36 -0.06
N SER A 118 -3.43 8.33 -0.65
CA SER A 118 -3.49 8.61 -2.10
C SER A 118 -2.74 7.59 -2.97
N GLU A 119 -1.82 6.80 -2.41
CA GLU A 119 -1.20 5.66 -3.09
C GLU A 119 -2.15 4.43 -3.19
N HIS A 120 -3.22 4.38 -2.37
CA HIS A 120 -4.12 3.23 -2.26
C HIS A 120 -5.16 3.15 -3.41
N ARG A 121 -4.82 2.41 -4.48
CA ARG A 121 -5.60 2.24 -5.74
C ARG A 121 -7.11 1.89 -5.64
N ASN A 122 -7.64 1.59 -4.46
CA ASN A 122 -9.01 1.10 -4.24
C ASN A 122 -9.94 2.14 -3.56
N LEU A 123 -9.66 3.45 -3.68
CA LEU A 123 -10.57 4.50 -3.21
C LEU A 123 -11.79 4.64 -4.14
N SER A 124 -13.01 4.61 -3.58
CA SER A 124 -14.25 4.88 -4.34
C SER A 124 -14.39 6.36 -4.74
N GLU A 125 -15.00 6.66 -5.89
CA GLU A 125 -15.28 8.05 -6.33
C GLU A 125 -15.98 8.89 -5.25
N ARG A 126 -16.92 8.30 -4.51
CA ARG A 126 -17.62 8.98 -3.39
C ARG A 126 -16.62 9.48 -2.35
N PHE A 127 -15.66 8.65 -1.96
CA PHE A 127 -14.62 8.99 -0.98
C PHE A 127 -13.63 10.00 -1.56
N ILE A 128 -13.22 9.85 -2.82
CA ILE A 128 -12.31 10.80 -3.48
C ILE A 128 -12.97 12.19 -3.59
N ARG A 129 -14.27 12.27 -3.88
CA ARG A 129 -15.04 13.52 -3.88
C ARG A 129 -15.16 14.16 -2.49
N GLU A 130 -15.29 13.33 -1.46
CA GLU A 130 -15.39 13.75 -0.05
C GLU A 130 -14.07 14.31 0.49
N PHE A 131 -12.94 13.74 0.05
CA PHE A 131 -11.59 14.10 0.51
C PHE A 131 -10.71 14.78 -0.56
N LYS A 132 -11.34 15.39 -1.56
CA LYS A 132 -10.69 15.96 -2.75
C LYS A 132 -9.58 16.98 -2.48
N ASP A 133 -9.65 17.68 -1.35
CA ASP A 133 -8.70 18.74 -0.97
C ASP A 133 -7.57 18.23 -0.04
N GLN A 134 -7.63 16.95 0.37
CA GLN A 134 -6.62 16.29 1.21
C GLN A 134 -5.80 15.25 0.42
N LEU A 135 -6.38 14.65 -0.65
CA LEU A 135 -5.72 13.66 -1.49
C LEU A 135 -4.72 14.28 -2.50
N ASP A 136 -3.56 13.64 -2.69
CA ASP A 136 -2.59 14.02 -3.73
C ASP A 136 -3.02 13.46 -5.10
N TRP A 137 -3.55 14.38 -5.92
CA TRP A 137 -4.03 14.12 -7.27
C TRP A 137 -2.97 13.51 -8.22
N ARG A 138 -1.67 13.64 -7.94
CA ARG A 138 -0.59 12.98 -8.73
C ARG A 138 -0.62 11.45 -8.66
N PHE A 139 -1.31 10.89 -7.67
CA PHE A 139 -1.55 9.46 -7.56
C PHE A 139 -2.98 9.11 -7.99
N ILE A 140 -3.98 9.86 -7.53
CA ILE A 140 -5.39 9.67 -7.88
C ILE A 140 -5.61 9.70 -9.40
N SER A 141 -4.98 10.62 -10.13
CA SER A 141 -5.15 10.74 -11.59
C SER A 141 -4.59 9.57 -12.40
N LYS A 142 -4.00 8.56 -11.75
CA LYS A 142 -3.48 7.32 -12.38
C LYS A 142 -4.43 6.14 -12.20
N TYR A 143 -5.59 6.34 -11.56
CA TYR A 143 -6.55 5.27 -11.29
C TYR A 143 -7.45 5.07 -12.54
N PRO A 144 -7.48 3.87 -13.15
CA PRO A 144 -8.21 3.65 -14.41
C PRO A 144 -9.75 3.65 -14.25
N ASN A 145 -10.25 3.63 -13.01
CA ASN A 145 -11.67 3.49 -12.70
C ASN A 145 -12.33 4.83 -12.31
N LEU A 146 -11.68 5.97 -12.58
CA LEU A 146 -12.28 7.30 -12.43
C LEU A 146 -13.06 7.65 -13.70
N SER A 147 -14.33 8.02 -13.57
CA SER A 147 -15.12 8.47 -14.72
C SER A 147 -14.59 9.79 -15.29
N ASP A 148 -14.68 9.99 -16.61
CA ASP A 148 -14.18 11.21 -17.27
C ASP A 148 -14.88 12.49 -16.79
N LYS A 149 -16.13 12.35 -16.34
CA LYS A 149 -16.89 13.42 -15.68
C LYS A 149 -16.22 13.91 -14.40
N PHE A 150 -15.39 13.08 -13.75
CA PHE A 150 -14.64 13.43 -12.55
C PHE A 150 -13.33 14.15 -12.89
N THR A 151 -12.61 13.71 -13.93
CA THR A 151 -11.32 14.30 -14.34
C THR A 151 -11.48 15.68 -14.98
N LEU A 152 -12.52 15.87 -15.80
CA LEU A 152 -12.82 17.15 -16.47
C LEU A 152 -13.12 18.31 -15.49
N ASN A 153 -13.76 18.04 -14.35
CA ASN A 153 -14.28 19.09 -13.46
C ASN A 153 -13.22 19.77 -12.57
N GLN A 154 -12.02 19.20 -12.41
CA GLN A 154 -10.97 19.78 -11.54
C GLN A 154 -9.93 20.62 -12.30
N GLY A 155 -9.98 20.64 -13.64
CA GLY A 155 -8.98 21.27 -14.52
C GLY A 155 -8.82 22.80 -14.45
N ARG A 156 -9.41 23.48 -13.46
CA ARG A 156 -9.26 24.93 -13.22
C ARG A 156 -8.51 25.30 -11.94
N GLY A 157 -8.13 24.32 -11.11
CA GLY A 157 -7.42 24.52 -9.84
C GLY A 157 -5.91 24.21 -9.88
N ARG A 158 -5.09 25.14 -10.38
CA ARG A 158 -3.60 25.17 -10.24
C ARG A 158 -2.87 23.82 -10.41
N GLY A 159 -2.93 23.23 -11.61
CA GLY A 159 -2.00 22.19 -12.05
C GLY A 159 -1.93 22.10 -13.58
N ARG A 160 -0.73 22.17 -14.18
CA ARG A 160 -0.55 21.97 -15.63
C ARG A 160 -0.73 20.47 -15.96
N VAL A 161 -1.95 20.08 -16.29
CA VAL A 161 -2.18 18.81 -16.99
C VAL A 161 -1.73 18.99 -18.43
N PHE A 162 -0.60 18.37 -18.79
CA PHE A 162 -0.26 18.18 -20.20
C PHE A 162 -1.29 17.22 -20.79
N LYS A 163 -2.18 17.73 -21.66
CA LYS A 163 -2.92 16.86 -22.56
C LYS A 163 -1.91 16.27 -23.55
N TYR A 164 -1.74 14.95 -23.52
CA TYR A 164 -1.23 14.26 -24.69
C TYR A 164 -2.22 14.51 -25.84
N ARG A 165 -1.71 14.94 -26.99
CA ARG A 165 -2.46 14.81 -28.25
C ARG A 165 -2.43 13.35 -28.62
N ASN A 166 -3.60 12.70 -28.65
CA ASN A 166 -3.81 11.73 -29.71
C ASN A 166 -3.95 12.59 -30.98
N ILE A 167 -3.01 12.38 -31.91
CA ILE A 167 -3.23 12.64 -33.33
C ILE A 167 -3.92 11.37 -33.88
N ASP A 168 -4.42 11.41 -35.10
CA ASP A 168 -5.10 10.30 -35.82
C ASP A 168 -6.64 10.26 -35.66
N GLU A 169 -7.28 11.42 -35.78
CA GLU A 169 -8.56 11.57 -36.49
C GLU A 169 -8.43 12.73 -37.49
N ASP A 170 -8.26 12.40 -38.77
CA ASP A 170 -8.53 13.28 -39.91
C ASP A 170 -9.38 12.44 -40.90
N ASP A 171 -10.69 12.65 -40.88
CA ASP A 171 -11.66 12.04 -41.80
C ASP A 171 -12.09 13.10 -42.82
N SER A 172 -11.96 12.79 -44.12
CA SER A 172 -12.45 13.63 -45.22
C SER A 172 -12.54 12.82 -46.52
N THR A 173 -13.76 12.49 -46.93
CA THR A 173 -14.08 11.81 -48.20
C THR A 173 -14.24 12.78 -49.37
N SER A 174 -13.80 12.37 -50.58
CA SER A 174 -14.21 12.88 -51.92
C SER A 174 -13.85 14.36 -52.26
N ASP A 175 -13.69 14.80 -53.52
CA ASP A 175 -14.39 14.36 -54.74
C ASP A 175 -13.69 14.67 -56.09
N SER A 176 -13.95 13.81 -57.09
CA SER A 176 -14.09 13.98 -58.56
C SER A 176 -13.03 14.54 -59.55
N THR A 177 -13.15 14.00 -60.78
CA THR A 177 -12.56 14.35 -62.11
C THR A 177 -11.05 14.15 -62.34
N SER A 178 -10.57 13.53 -63.43
CA SER A 178 -11.18 12.71 -64.52
C SER A 178 -10.04 11.92 -65.26
N ASP A 179 -10.10 11.28 -66.44
CA ASP A 179 -11.07 11.20 -67.56
C ASP A 179 -10.81 9.99 -68.51
N SER A 180 -11.68 9.82 -69.54
CA SER A 180 -11.48 9.20 -70.88
C SER A 180 -11.09 7.71 -71.13
N GLU A 181 -11.90 7.07 -72.00
CA GLU A 181 -11.57 6.07 -73.08
C GLU A 181 -10.88 4.73 -72.68
N ASP A 182 -11.30 3.51 -73.09
CA ASP A 182 -12.43 2.97 -73.88
C ASP A 182 -12.64 1.47 -73.43
N GLY A 183 -13.46 0.54 -73.97
CA GLY A 183 -14.33 0.45 -75.16
C GLY A 183 -14.98 -0.95 -75.34
N GLU A 184 -15.50 -1.25 -76.54
CA GLU A 184 -15.99 -2.55 -77.12
C GLU A 184 -16.83 -3.55 -76.27
N GLU A 185 -18.15 -3.56 -76.56
CA GLU A 185 -18.97 -4.68 -77.11
C GLU A 185 -19.16 -6.04 -76.36
N PRO A 186 -20.22 -6.85 -76.68
CA PRO A 186 -20.92 -7.64 -75.67
C PRO A 186 -21.18 -9.15 -76.00
N LEU A 187 -22.08 -9.75 -75.20
CA LEU A 187 -22.75 -11.07 -75.34
C LEU A 187 -21.98 -12.31 -74.88
N HIS A 188 -22.50 -12.97 -73.82
CA HIS A 188 -23.40 -14.11 -74.08
C HIS A 188 -24.35 -14.40 -72.90
N VAL A 189 -25.37 -15.20 -73.20
CA VAL A 189 -26.29 -15.83 -72.23
C VAL A 189 -25.90 -17.30 -72.05
N ASP A 190 -25.95 -17.80 -70.82
CA ASP A 190 -26.71 -18.99 -70.38
C ASP A 190 -26.71 -19.09 -68.83
#